data_AF-A0A846DXN3-F1
#
_entry.id   AF-A0A846DXN3-F1
#
_cell.length_a   1.000
_cell.length_b   1.000
_cell.length_c   1.000
_cell.angle_alpha   90.00
_cell.angle_beta   90.00
_cell.angle_gamma   90.00
#
_symmetry.space_group_name_H-M   'P 1'
#
loop_
_entity.id
_entity.type
_entity.pdbx_description
1 polymer ?
#
loop_
_entity_poly.entity_id
_entity_poly.type
_entity_poly.pdbx_seq_one_letter_code
_entity_poly.pdbx_strand_id
1 'polypeptide(L)'
;VQSRMEAVHFIRRKGEIVRIYFNLTAEGAVAVMGSLTQQLNQISVPFSFKVLYNPEDYNRYDSGVLYFDNNDYEAVRLVLRKVYTEHQSHFKPEVPLFTKFLAPGLGLAEEPDQKFADQESFGMNRCQIVANGLLEAHHKGDDSPEARMAAILQEFSLLEIELQHCYLNAKSEDIYTPLEL
;
A
#
# COMPACT_ATOMS: atom_id res chain seq x y z
N VAL A 1 -9.79 35.72 25.88
CA VAL A 1 -10.12 34.35 26.36
C VAL A 1 -10.79 33.66 25.18
N GLN A 2 -10.23 32.67 24.50
CA GLN A 2 -9.26 31.65 24.89
C GLN A 2 -8.34 31.36 23.69
N SER A 3 -7.05 31.52 23.94
CA SER A 3 -5.92 31.12 23.09
C SER A 3 -5.92 29.61 22.85
N ARG A 4 -5.75 29.19 21.60
CA ARG A 4 -4.98 27.96 21.31
C ARG A 4 -3.66 28.38 20.71
N MET A 5 -2.60 28.23 21.51
CA MET A 5 -1.23 28.17 21.04
C MET A 5 -1.03 26.81 20.39
N GLU A 6 -0.65 26.80 19.12
CA GLU A 6 0.10 25.69 18.55
C GLU A 6 1.36 26.29 17.93
N ALA A 7 2.49 26.06 18.59
CA ALA A 7 3.81 26.26 18.03
C ALA A 7 4.54 24.93 18.20
N VAL A 8 4.79 24.23 17.10
CA VAL A 8 6.13 23.89 16.59
C VAL A 8 5.95 23.46 15.14
N HIS A 9 6.47 24.25 14.21
CA HIS A 9 6.64 23.84 12.83
C HIS A 9 7.87 22.92 12.76
N PHE A 10 7.67 21.61 12.93
CA PHE A 10 8.64 20.66 12.39
C PHE A 10 8.43 20.67 10.89
N ILE A 11 9.38 21.24 10.14
CA ILE A 11 9.52 20.88 8.72
C ILE A 11 9.98 19.41 8.72
N ARG A 12 9.05 18.47 8.93
CA ARG A 12 9.24 17.11 8.42
C ARG A 12 9.36 17.30 6.91
N ARG A 13 10.45 16.82 6.30
CA ARG A 13 10.44 16.55 4.86
C ARG A 13 9.13 15.82 4.59
N LYS A 14 8.36 16.27 3.61
CA LYS A 14 7.10 15.64 3.24
C LYS A 14 7.47 14.28 2.64
N GLY A 15 7.58 13.26 3.47
CA GLY A 15 7.82 11.89 3.04
C GLY A 15 6.63 11.39 2.25
N GLU A 16 6.86 10.36 1.46
CA GLU A 16 5.78 9.69 0.75
C GLU A 16 5.00 8.84 1.74
N ILE A 17 3.69 8.79 1.56
CA ILE A 17 2.86 7.91 2.39
C ILE A 17 3.00 6.49 1.84
N VAL A 18 3.35 5.56 2.72
CA VAL A 18 3.44 4.14 2.40
C VAL A 18 2.26 3.41 2.99
N ARG A 19 1.80 2.37 2.28
CA ARG A 19 0.68 1.53 2.65
C ARG A 19 1.16 0.09 2.84
N ILE A 20 0.89 -0.50 4.01
CA ILE A 20 0.99 -1.96 4.21
C ILE A 20 -0.40 -2.54 4.14
N TYR A 21 -0.59 -3.50 3.25
CA TYR A 21 -1.81 -4.28 3.10
C TYR A 21 -1.72 -5.56 3.91
N PHE A 22 -2.76 -5.84 4.68
CA PHE A 22 -2.88 -7.02 5.53
C PHE A 22 -4.03 -7.89 5.05
N ASN A 23 -3.75 -9.17 4.79
CA ASN A 23 -4.74 -10.21 4.53
C ASN A 23 -4.93 -11.05 5.79
N LEU A 24 -5.89 -10.68 6.64
CA LEU A 24 -6.12 -11.24 7.97
C LEU A 24 -7.40 -12.05 8.02
N THR A 25 -7.54 -12.90 9.04
CA THR A 25 -8.87 -13.34 9.50
C THR A 25 -9.54 -12.22 10.31
N ALA A 26 -10.86 -12.33 10.53
CA ALA A 26 -11.61 -11.35 11.33
C ALA A 26 -11.09 -11.28 12.78
N GLU A 27 -10.77 -12.43 13.38
CA GLU A 27 -10.15 -12.50 14.72
C GLU A 27 -8.73 -11.93 14.70
N GLY A 28 -8.00 -12.21 13.61
CA GLY A 28 -6.68 -11.70 13.34
C GLY A 28 -6.59 -10.19 13.34
N ALA A 29 -7.59 -9.52 12.75
CA ALA A 29 -7.65 -8.07 12.72
C ALA A 29 -7.65 -7.44 14.12
N VAL A 30 -8.38 -8.03 15.06
CA VAL A 30 -8.42 -7.54 16.45
C VAL A 30 -7.07 -7.73 17.14
N ALA A 31 -6.49 -8.93 17.02
CA ALA A 31 -5.21 -9.27 17.64
C ALA A 31 -4.06 -8.41 17.08
N VAL A 32 -3.95 -8.34 15.76
CA VAL A 32 -2.93 -7.54 15.05
C VAL A 32 -3.11 -6.06 15.32
N MET A 33 -4.35 -5.54 15.34
CA MET A 33 -4.58 -4.13 15.67
C MET A 33 -4.07 -3.76 17.06
N GLY A 34 -4.34 -4.61 18.07
CA GLY A 34 -3.82 -4.39 19.42
C GLY A 34 -2.30 -4.35 19.46
N SER A 35 -1.64 -5.40 18.96
CA SER A 35 -0.17 -5.51 19.00
C SER A 35 0.52 -4.43 18.16
N LEU A 36 0.07 -4.21 16.92
CA LEU A 36 0.67 -3.24 15.99
C LEU A 36 0.58 -1.82 16.53
N THR A 37 -0.61 -1.39 16.96
CA THR A 37 -0.82 -0.02 17.44
C THR A 37 -0.04 0.25 18.73
N GLN A 38 0.01 -0.72 19.65
CA GLN A 38 0.81 -0.60 20.87
C GLN A 38 2.29 -0.39 20.56
N GLN A 39 2.86 -1.22 19.67
CA GLN A 39 4.28 -1.19 19.35
C GLN A 39 4.67 0.08 18.57
N LEU A 40 3.87 0.49 17.58
CA LEU A 40 4.12 1.74 16.84
C LEU A 40 4.03 2.98 17.74
N ASN A 41 3.07 3.01 18.67
CA ASN A 41 2.94 4.09 19.65
C ASN A 41 4.14 4.16 20.60
N GLN A 42 4.70 3.02 21.02
CA GLN A 42 5.87 2.98 21.90
C GLN A 42 7.11 3.64 21.26
N ILE A 43 7.24 3.57 19.94
CA ILE A 43 8.33 4.19 19.19
C ILE A 43 7.93 5.54 18.56
N SER A 44 6.75 6.07 18.89
CA SER A 44 6.25 7.37 18.43
C SER A 44 6.18 7.53 16.91
N VAL A 45 5.93 6.43 16.17
CA VAL A 45 5.69 6.49 14.72
C VAL A 45 4.27 7.03 14.47
N PRO A 46 4.07 8.11 13.71
CA PRO A 46 2.74 8.53 13.29
C PRO A 46 2.18 7.57 12.25
N PHE A 47 0.95 7.08 12.47
CA PHE A 47 0.30 6.17 11.54
C PHE A 47 -1.22 6.31 11.53
N SER A 48 -1.85 5.75 10.50
CA SER A 48 -3.27 5.43 10.48
C SER A 48 -3.43 3.95 10.15
N PHE A 49 -4.14 3.20 10.97
CA PHE A 49 -4.41 1.78 10.70
C PHE A 49 -5.92 1.55 10.66
N LYS A 50 -6.40 0.94 9.58
CA LYS A 50 -7.82 0.59 9.41
C LYS A 50 -7.95 -0.87 9.03
N VAL A 51 -9.04 -1.49 9.49
CA VAL A 51 -9.44 -2.85 9.13
C VAL A 51 -10.92 -2.85 8.74
N LEU A 52 -11.36 -3.92 8.07
CA LEU A 52 -12.77 -4.10 7.72
C LEU A 52 -13.63 -4.24 8.99
N TYR A 53 -14.81 -3.62 8.94
CA TYR A 53 -15.75 -3.62 10.05
C TYR A 53 -16.55 -4.93 10.13
N ASN A 54 -17.07 -5.44 9.00
CA ASN A 54 -17.87 -6.65 8.97
C ASN A 54 -16.97 -7.90 8.86
N PRO A 55 -17.05 -8.87 9.78
CA PRO A 55 -16.33 -10.14 9.69
C PRO A 55 -16.53 -10.89 8.36
N GLU A 56 -17.69 -10.75 7.72
CA GLU A 56 -18.00 -11.43 6.46
C GLU A 56 -17.20 -10.88 5.25
N ASP A 57 -16.65 -9.66 5.36
CA ASP A 57 -15.87 -9.03 4.29
C ASP A 57 -14.40 -9.48 4.26
N TYR A 58 -13.98 -10.33 5.21
CA TYR A 58 -12.61 -10.86 5.29
C TYR A 58 -12.31 -11.94 4.24
N ASN A 59 -13.07 -12.00 3.14
CA ASN A 59 -12.69 -12.71 1.92
C ASN A 59 -11.73 -11.88 1.03
N ARG A 60 -11.59 -10.58 1.31
CA ARG A 60 -10.69 -9.67 0.60
C ARG A 60 -9.22 -9.85 1.03
N TYR A 61 -8.31 -9.55 0.09
CA TYR A 61 -6.86 -9.58 0.34
C TYR A 61 -6.33 -8.28 1.00
N ASP A 62 -7.14 -7.23 1.05
CA ASP A 62 -6.82 -5.91 1.63
C ASP A 62 -7.65 -5.62 2.89
N SER A 63 -7.82 -6.64 3.74
CA SER A 63 -8.65 -6.59 4.95
C SER A 63 -8.17 -5.59 6.02
N GLY A 64 -6.89 -5.20 5.98
CA GLY A 64 -6.33 -4.13 6.77
C GLY A 64 -5.34 -3.29 5.98
N VAL A 65 -5.23 -2.00 6.29
CA VAL A 65 -4.29 -1.07 5.65
C VAL A 65 -3.67 -0.14 6.69
N LEU A 66 -2.34 -0.20 6.81
CA LEU A 66 -1.53 0.72 7.61
C LEU A 66 -0.93 1.80 6.71
N TYR A 67 -1.06 3.06 7.12
CA TYR A 67 -0.49 4.24 6.47
C TYR A 67 0.53 4.88 7.40
N PHE A 68 1.70 5.20 6.88
CA PHE A 68 2.79 5.87 7.62
C PHE A 68 3.73 6.58 6.63
N ASP A 69 4.64 7.39 7.14
CA ASP A 69 5.64 8.12 6.33
C ASP A 69 6.80 7.20 5.93
N ASN A 70 7.25 7.22 4.67
CA ASN A 70 8.31 6.33 4.18
C ASN A 70 9.62 6.42 4.97
N ASN A 71 9.91 7.58 5.58
CA ASN A 71 11.08 7.76 6.44
C ASN A 71 11.06 6.86 7.69
N ASP A 72 9.86 6.42 8.11
CA ASP A 72 9.67 5.54 9.27
C ASP A 72 9.69 4.04 8.86
N TYR A 73 9.97 3.70 7.59
CA TYR A 73 9.84 2.33 7.07
C TYR A 73 10.67 1.29 7.81
N GLU A 74 11.95 1.54 8.08
CA GLU A 74 12.79 0.54 8.77
C GLU A 74 12.25 0.25 10.18
N ALA A 75 11.82 1.29 10.90
CA ALA A 75 11.22 1.13 12.23
C ALA A 75 9.89 0.36 12.16
N VAL A 76 9.05 0.67 11.18
CA VAL A 76 7.79 -0.04 10.92
C VAL A 76 8.05 -1.50 10.54
N ARG A 77 9.05 -1.78 9.69
CA ARG A 77 9.43 -3.13 9.27
C ARG A 77 9.82 -4.01 10.45
N LEU A 78 10.60 -3.48 11.40
CA LEU A 78 10.97 -4.20 12.62
C LEU A 78 9.76 -4.55 13.48
N VAL A 79 8.80 -3.62 13.62
CA VAL A 79 7.53 -3.86 14.32
C VAL A 79 6.68 -4.89 13.58
N LEU A 80 6.53 -4.77 12.25
CA LEU A 80 5.79 -5.71 11.42
C LEU A 80 6.33 -7.12 11.56
N ARG A 81 7.66 -7.31 11.54
CA ARG A 81 8.28 -8.62 11.75
C ARG A 81 7.84 -9.23 13.07
N LYS A 82 7.93 -8.47 14.17
CA LYS A 82 7.54 -8.97 15.49
C LYS A 82 6.05 -9.31 15.57
N VAL A 83 5.18 -8.40 15.10
CA VAL A 83 3.72 -8.61 15.05
C VAL A 83 3.37 -9.83 14.19
N TYR A 84 4.06 -10.00 13.06
CA TYR A 84 3.84 -11.12 12.16
C TYR A 84 4.23 -12.44 12.83
N THR A 85 5.40 -12.53 13.46
CA THR A 85 5.83 -13.74 14.18
C THR A 85 4.87 -14.09 15.33
N GLU A 86 4.38 -13.08 16.07
CA GLU A 86 3.44 -13.28 17.18
C GLU A 86 2.05 -13.77 16.72
N HIS A 87 1.62 -13.36 15.52
CA HIS A 87 0.26 -13.55 15.03
C HIS A 87 0.17 -14.30 13.68
N GLN A 88 1.19 -15.06 13.31
CA GLN A 88 1.33 -15.65 11.97
C GLN A 88 0.10 -16.48 11.54
N SER A 89 -0.52 -17.22 12.46
CA SER A 89 -1.71 -18.05 12.20
C SER A 89 -2.94 -17.25 11.74
N HIS A 90 -2.93 -15.93 11.92
CA HIS A 90 -4.02 -15.04 11.52
C HIS A 90 -3.85 -14.45 10.12
N PHE A 91 -2.72 -14.68 9.45
CA PHE A 91 -2.46 -14.20 8.10
C PHE A 91 -2.88 -15.24 7.06
N LYS A 92 -3.65 -14.81 6.06
CA LYS A 92 -3.90 -15.55 4.83
C LYS A 92 -2.81 -15.21 3.81
N PRO A 93 -2.33 -16.16 3.00
CA PRO A 93 -1.08 -16.00 2.27
C PRO A 93 -1.15 -15.00 1.11
N GLU A 94 -2.32 -14.77 0.52
CA GLU A 94 -2.47 -13.92 -0.67
C GLU A 94 -2.23 -12.44 -0.35
N VAL A 95 -1.75 -11.69 -1.35
CA VAL A 95 -1.54 -10.23 -1.27
C VAL A 95 -2.28 -9.54 -2.42
N PRO A 96 -2.69 -8.27 -2.28
CA PRO A 96 -3.33 -7.54 -3.37
C PRO A 96 -2.43 -7.42 -4.60
N LEU A 97 -3.03 -7.42 -5.79
CA LEU A 97 -2.32 -7.18 -7.05
C LEU A 97 -1.57 -5.84 -7.03
N PHE A 98 -0.50 -5.76 -7.82
CA PHE A 98 0.39 -4.59 -7.95
C PHE A 98 1.20 -4.22 -6.70
N THR A 99 1.00 -4.91 -5.57
CA THR A 99 1.76 -4.64 -4.33
C THR A 99 3.09 -5.40 -4.31
N LYS A 100 4.10 -4.82 -3.64
CA LYS A 100 5.32 -5.53 -3.29
C LYS A 100 5.02 -6.59 -2.25
N PHE A 101 5.46 -7.82 -2.48
CA PHE A 101 5.41 -8.86 -1.47
C PHE A 101 6.38 -8.55 -0.31
N LEU A 102 5.88 -8.57 0.92
CA LEU A 102 6.70 -8.47 2.14
C LEU A 102 6.77 -9.79 2.91
N ALA A 103 5.64 -10.47 3.03
CA ALA A 103 5.49 -11.80 3.65
C ALA A 103 4.12 -12.38 3.21
N PRO A 104 3.83 -13.67 3.44
CA PRO A 104 2.50 -14.21 3.17
C PRO A 104 1.42 -13.41 3.92
N GLY A 105 0.52 -12.77 3.17
CA GLY A 105 -0.52 -11.87 3.70
C GLY A 105 -0.12 -10.42 3.95
N LEU A 106 1.11 -10.03 3.59
CA LEU A 106 1.61 -8.66 3.68
C LEU A 106 2.07 -8.15 2.32
N GLY A 107 1.35 -7.15 1.80
CA GLY A 107 1.72 -6.39 0.61
C GLY A 107 2.12 -4.96 0.95
N LEU A 108 2.88 -4.29 0.09
CA LEU A 108 3.25 -2.88 0.24
C LEU A 108 3.04 -2.10 -1.05
N ALA A 109 2.60 -0.86 -0.94
CA ALA A 109 2.66 0.12 -2.02
C ALA A 109 2.76 1.56 -1.48
N GLU A 110 3.31 2.45 -2.29
CA GLU A 110 3.23 3.89 -2.05
C GLU A 110 1.84 4.43 -2.38
N GLU A 111 1.42 5.46 -1.64
CA GLU A 111 0.26 6.28 -1.99
C GLU A 111 0.49 6.93 -3.35
N PRO A 112 -0.39 6.74 -4.35
CA PRO A 112 -0.24 7.38 -5.65
C PRO A 112 -0.12 8.90 -5.54
N ASP A 113 0.93 9.46 -6.13
CA ASP A 113 1.19 10.89 -6.23
C ASP A 113 0.55 11.52 -7.48
N GLN A 114 0.37 10.72 -8.54
CA GLN A 114 -0.37 11.07 -9.76
C GLN A 114 -1.74 10.38 -9.76
N LYS A 115 -2.80 11.13 -9.46
CA LYS A 115 -4.17 10.61 -9.34
C LYS A 115 -5.04 10.98 -10.54
N PHE A 116 -5.95 10.07 -10.90
CA PHE A 116 -6.94 10.31 -11.97
C PHE A 116 -8.24 10.93 -11.45
N ALA A 117 -8.47 10.90 -10.13
CA ALA A 117 -9.64 11.47 -9.46
C ALA A 117 -9.29 11.92 -8.04
N ASP A 118 -10.09 12.85 -7.47
CA ASP A 118 -9.90 13.37 -6.11
C ASP A 118 -9.94 12.26 -5.04
N GLN A 119 -10.83 11.28 -5.21
CA GLN A 119 -10.94 10.11 -4.34
C GLN A 119 -10.54 8.85 -5.11
N GLU A 120 -9.33 8.38 -4.85
CA GLU A 120 -8.76 7.24 -5.56
C GLU A 120 -7.97 6.34 -4.60
N SER A 121 -8.20 5.03 -4.71
CA SER A 121 -7.40 4.00 -4.03
C SER A 121 -6.21 3.57 -4.91
N PHE A 122 -5.23 2.86 -4.34
CA PHE A 122 -4.08 2.40 -5.13
C PHE A 122 -4.51 1.39 -6.19
N GLY A 123 -5.38 0.45 -5.84
CA GLY A 123 -5.93 -0.52 -6.79
C GLY A 123 -6.68 0.18 -7.93
N MET A 124 -7.49 1.19 -7.63
CA MET A 124 -8.15 1.99 -8.68
C MET A 124 -7.14 2.68 -9.59
N ASN A 125 -6.11 3.32 -9.01
CA ASN A 125 -5.09 4.00 -9.79
C ASN A 125 -4.36 3.05 -10.76
N ARG A 126 -3.83 1.93 -10.26
CA ARG A 126 -3.10 0.97 -11.11
C ARG A 126 -4.02 0.29 -12.14
N CYS A 127 -5.27 -0.01 -11.77
CA CYS A 127 -6.27 -0.51 -12.72
C CYS A 127 -6.64 0.54 -13.78
N GLN A 128 -6.64 1.83 -13.45
CA GLN A 128 -6.94 2.90 -14.42
C GLN A 128 -5.85 2.99 -15.50
N ILE A 129 -4.58 2.85 -15.13
CA ILE A 129 -3.45 2.80 -16.08
C ILE A 129 -3.64 1.62 -17.06
N VAL A 130 -3.97 0.44 -16.52
CA VAL A 130 -4.26 -0.76 -17.34
C VAL A 130 -5.47 -0.52 -18.26
N ALA A 131 -6.54 0.07 -17.72
CA ALA A 131 -7.76 0.35 -18.48
C ALA A 131 -7.51 1.32 -19.64
N ASN A 132 -6.71 2.37 -19.43
CA ASN A 132 -6.32 3.29 -20.50
C ASN A 132 -5.60 2.55 -21.65
N GLY A 133 -4.67 1.65 -21.32
CA GLY A 133 -3.92 0.90 -22.34
C GLY A 133 -4.81 -0.04 -23.13
N LEU A 134 -5.77 -0.69 -22.47
CA LEU A 134 -6.77 -1.52 -23.14
C LEU A 134 -7.66 -0.71 -24.08
N LEU A 135 -8.10 0.49 -23.67
CA LEU A 135 -8.88 1.38 -24.51
C LEU A 135 -8.07 1.89 -25.72
N GLU A 136 -6.80 2.19 -25.52
CA GLU A 136 -5.91 2.67 -26.59
C GLU A 136 -5.68 1.59 -27.66
N ALA A 137 -5.43 0.34 -27.26
CA ALA A 137 -5.31 -0.79 -28.19
C ALA A 137 -6.61 -1.00 -28.98
N HIS A 138 -7.76 -0.93 -28.29
CA HIS A 138 -9.07 -1.03 -28.91
C HIS A 138 -9.32 0.10 -29.93
N HIS A 139 -9.01 1.35 -29.60
CA HIS A 139 -9.17 2.49 -30.52
C HIS A 139 -8.28 2.39 -31.76
N LYS A 140 -7.10 1.79 -31.63
CA LYS A 140 -6.20 1.50 -32.76
C LYS A 140 -6.68 0.34 -33.65
N GLY A 141 -7.70 -0.39 -33.22
CA GLY A 141 -8.27 -1.52 -33.96
C GLY A 141 -7.45 -2.80 -33.89
N ASP A 142 -6.42 -2.86 -33.04
CA ASP A 142 -5.59 -4.05 -32.80
C ASP A 142 -5.78 -4.52 -31.35
N ASP A 143 -6.65 -5.50 -31.20
CA ASP A 143 -7.06 -6.03 -29.90
C ASP A 143 -6.32 -7.33 -29.54
N SER A 144 -5.20 -7.61 -30.23
CA SER A 144 -4.34 -8.75 -29.92
C SER A 144 -3.73 -8.65 -28.51
N PRO A 145 -3.43 -9.78 -27.84
CA PRO A 145 -2.76 -9.76 -26.54
C PRO A 145 -1.47 -8.94 -26.54
N GLU A 146 -0.69 -9.02 -27.62
CA GLU A 146 0.58 -8.31 -27.78
C GLU A 146 0.36 -6.79 -27.90
N ALA A 147 -0.61 -6.35 -28.70
CA ALA A 147 -0.93 -4.93 -28.85
C ALA A 147 -1.50 -4.32 -27.56
N ARG A 148 -2.39 -5.04 -26.87
CA ARG A 148 -2.90 -4.65 -25.54
C ARG A 148 -1.77 -4.49 -24.54
N MET A 149 -0.85 -5.45 -24.48
CA MET A 149 0.28 -5.39 -23.55
C MET A 149 1.22 -4.22 -23.89
N ALA A 150 1.51 -3.99 -25.17
CA ALA A 150 2.31 -2.86 -25.60
C ALA A 150 1.67 -1.51 -25.21
N ALA A 151 0.35 -1.37 -25.39
CA ALA A 151 -0.39 -0.17 -25.00
C ALA A 151 -0.42 0.03 -23.48
N ILE A 152 -0.63 -1.03 -22.69
CA ILE A 152 -0.54 -0.96 -21.22
C ILE A 152 0.85 -0.51 -20.78
N LEU A 153 1.91 -1.10 -21.33
CA LEU A 153 3.29 -0.70 -21.01
C LEU A 153 3.56 0.76 -21.39
N GLN A 154 2.97 1.24 -22.47
CA GLN A 154 3.04 2.64 -22.87
C GLN A 154 2.39 3.56 -21.84
N GLU A 155 1.19 3.25 -21.34
CA GLU A 155 0.52 4.03 -20.29
C GLU A 155 1.31 4.09 -18.98
N PHE A 156 1.89 2.95 -18.55
CA PHE A 156 2.80 2.91 -17.41
C PHE A 156 4.03 3.81 -17.64
N SER A 157 4.62 3.76 -18.84
CA SER A 157 5.77 4.59 -19.21
C SER A 157 5.46 6.08 -19.26
N LEU A 158 4.25 6.48 -19.68
CA LEU A 158 3.84 7.90 -19.71
C LEU A 158 3.81 8.52 -18.31
N LEU A 159 3.57 7.70 -17.28
CA LEU A 159 3.56 8.10 -15.88
C LEU A 159 4.92 7.89 -15.19
N GLU A 160 5.93 7.43 -15.93
CA GLU A 160 7.25 7.06 -15.41
C GLU A 160 7.18 5.95 -14.32
N ILE A 161 6.18 5.06 -14.39
CA ILE A 161 6.01 3.92 -13.49
C ILE A 161 6.43 2.64 -14.21
N GLU A 162 7.34 1.87 -13.63
CA GLU A 162 7.70 0.55 -14.16
C GLU A 162 6.67 -0.51 -13.75
N LEU A 163 6.14 -1.27 -14.71
CA LEU A 163 5.13 -2.30 -14.41
C LEU A 163 5.60 -3.33 -13.37
N GLN A 164 6.88 -3.72 -13.41
CA GLN A 164 7.46 -4.69 -12.47
C GLN A 164 7.62 -4.13 -11.05
N HIS A 165 7.64 -2.81 -10.92
CA HIS A 165 7.79 -2.08 -9.66
C HIS A 165 6.60 -1.14 -9.41
N CYS A 166 5.41 -1.48 -9.91
CA CYS A 166 4.25 -0.59 -9.88
C CYS A 166 3.69 -0.31 -8.48
N TYR A 167 4.27 -0.91 -7.44
CA TYR A 167 4.06 -0.51 -6.04
C TYR A 167 4.76 0.81 -5.67
N LEU A 168 5.72 1.26 -6.47
CA LEU A 168 6.40 2.55 -6.34
C LEU A 168 5.69 3.63 -7.18
N ASN A 169 5.89 4.88 -6.79
CA ASN A 169 5.64 6.04 -7.63
C ASN A 169 6.82 6.32 -8.57
N ALA A 170 6.64 7.29 -9.45
CA ALA A 170 7.66 7.72 -10.38
C ALA A 170 8.90 8.23 -9.63
N LYS A 171 10.08 7.72 -9.99
CA LYS A 171 11.38 8.15 -9.44
C LYS A 171 11.59 7.85 -7.94
N SER A 172 10.71 7.08 -7.31
CA SER A 172 10.91 6.59 -5.94
C SER A 172 12.06 5.58 -5.88
N GLU A 173 12.80 5.59 -4.77
CA GLU A 173 13.81 4.59 -4.48
C GLU A 173 13.16 3.37 -3.80
N ASP A 174 13.42 2.17 -4.30
CA ASP A 174 12.94 0.93 -3.68
C ASP A 174 13.73 0.58 -2.41
N ILE A 175 13.36 1.23 -1.30
CA ILE A 175 13.92 0.95 0.03
C ILE A 175 13.25 -0.25 0.71
N TYR A 176 12.26 -0.87 0.06
CA TYR A 176 11.38 -1.84 0.69
C TYR A 176 11.96 -3.25 0.58
N THR A 177 12.05 -3.97 1.70
CA THR A 177 12.60 -5.33 1.74
C THR A 177 11.61 -6.29 2.40
N PRO A 178 11.47 -7.53 1.89
CA PRO A 178 10.67 -8.55 2.56
C PRO A 178 11.07 -8.76 4.03
N LEU A 179 10.13 -9.27 4.82
CA LEU A 179 10.40 -9.61 6.22
C LEU A 179 11.32 -10.82 6.27
N GLU A 180 12.42 -10.69 7.03
CA GLU A 180 13.26 -11.83 7.41
C GLU A 180 12.58 -12.53 8.61
N LEU A 181 11.91 -13.65 8.33
CA LEU A 181 11.10 -14.42 9.29
C LEU A 181 11.90 -15.56 9.95
#